data_AF-A0A292SL32-F1
#
_entry.id   AF-A0A292SL32-F1
#
_cell.length_a   1.000
_cell.length_b   1.000
_cell.length_c   1.000
_cell.angle_alpha   90.00
_cell.angle_beta   90.00
_cell.angle_gamma   90.00
#
_symmetry.space_group_name_H-M   'P 1'
#
loop_
_entity.id
_entity.type
_entity.pdbx_description
1 polymer ?
#
loop_
_entity_poly.entity_id
_entity_poly.type
_entity_poly.pdbx_seq_one_letter_code
_entity_poly.pdbx_strand_id
1 'polypeptide(L)' 'MFICKNCKSIDKFELMFSPDYKGERRFLQKYNKNNDIEITVDGYTFVPDLQFMNEHAVCRYCGQIYMWDYE' A
#
# COMPACT_ATOMS: atom_id res chain seq x y z
N MET A 1 -6.22 -6.86 -6.33
CA MET A 1 -6.72 -5.73 -5.52
C MET A 1 -6.56 -6.09 -4.05
N PHE A 2 -6.30 -5.12 -3.17
CA PHE A 2 -6.12 -5.34 -1.73
C PHE A 2 -7.33 -4.84 -0.95
N ILE A 3 -7.94 -5.73 -0.18
CA ILE A 3 -9.11 -5.43 0.64
C ILE A 3 -8.70 -5.30 2.11
N CYS A 4 -9.09 -4.20 2.75
CA CYS A 4 -8.96 -4.08 4.19
C CYS A 4 -9.89 -5.10 4.87
N LYS A 5 -9.33 -6.01 5.67
CA LYS A 5 -10.10 -7.06 6.36
C LYS A 5 -11.18 -6.49 7.28
N ASN A 6 -10.94 -5.30 7.85
CA ASN A 6 -11.82 -4.64 8.80
C ASN A 6 -13.01 -3.91 8.16
N CYS A 7 -12.75 -2.94 7.27
CA CYS A 7 -13.80 -2.09 6.70
C CYS A 7 -14.18 -2.44 5.24
N LYS A 8 -13.52 -3.45 4.65
CA LYS A 8 -13.75 -3.91 3.27
C LYS A 8 -13.46 -2.86 2.19
N SER A 9 -12.78 -1.76 2.52
CA SER A 9 -12.33 -0.80 1.51
C SER A 9 -11.28 -1.42 0.60
N ILE A 10 -11.41 -1.21 -0.70
CA ILE A 10 -10.53 -1.76 -1.74
C ILE A 10 -9.49 -0.70 -2.15
N ASP A 11 -8.20 -1.07 -2.10
CA ASP A 11 -7.07 -0.25 -2.56
C ASP A 11 -7.01 1.17 -1.94
N LYS A 12 -7.62 1.34 -0.76
CA LYS A 12 -7.60 2.59 0.03
C LYS A 12 -6.52 2.53 1.10
N PHE A 13 -5.26 2.70 0.72
CA PHE A 13 -4.14 2.64 1.65
C PHE A 13 -3.09 3.73 1.45
N GLU A 14 -2.38 4.04 2.53
CA GLU A 14 -1.10 4.76 2.53
C GLU A 14 0.00 3.83 3.06
N LEU A 15 1.25 4.22 2.87
CA LEU A 15 2.39 3.51 3.45
C LEU A 15 2.83 4.14 4.77
N MET A 16 3.16 3.28 5.72
CA MET A 16 3.89 3.66 6.91
C MET A 16 5.37 3.78 6.56
N PHE A 17 5.92 4.97 6.79
CA PHE A 17 7.35 5.22 6.68
C PHE A 17 7.99 5.14 8.06
N SER A 18 9.13 4.45 8.14
CA SER A 18 9.91 4.42 9.36
C SER A 18 10.38 5.83 9.74
N PRO A 19 10.46 6.18 11.04
CA PRO A 19 10.95 7.49 11.47
C PRO A 19 12.37 7.82 10.97
N ASP A 20 13.21 6.80 10.76
CA ASP A 20 14.57 6.92 10.24
C ASP A 20 14.66 6.87 8.71
N TYR A 21 13.53 6.80 8.00
CA TYR A 21 13.50 6.84 6.54
C TYR A 21 14.04 8.19 6.04
N LYS A 22 15.14 8.13 5.29
CA LYS A 22 15.89 9.31 4.80
C LYS A 22 15.42 9.86 3.46
N GLY A 23 14.53 9.14 2.77
CA GLY A 23 13.97 9.58 1.50
C GLY A 23 12.91 10.66 1.67
N GLU A 24 12.45 11.23 0.57
CA GLU A 24 11.46 12.31 0.54
C GLU A 24 10.02 11.85 0.79
N ARG A 25 9.80 10.52 0.89
CA ARG A 25 8.49 9.90 1.15
C ARG A 25 7.47 10.23 0.06
N ARG A 26 7.94 10.41 -1.18
CA ARG A 26 7.07 10.61 -2.35
C ARG A 26 6.46 9.27 -2.71
N PHE A 27 5.23 9.08 -2.25
CA PHE A 27 4.41 7.91 -2.56
C PHE A 27 3.45 8.20 -3.71
N LEU A 28 3.42 7.30 -4.69
CA LEU A 28 2.44 7.29 -5.77
C LEU A 28 1.91 5.87 -5.97
N GLN A 29 0.63 5.78 -6.32
CA GLN A 29 -0.07 4.54 -6.61
C GLN A 29 -0.78 4.68 -7.96
N LYS A 30 -0.67 3.66 -8.81
CA LYS A 30 -1.38 3.57 -10.09
C LYS A 30 -1.63 2.11 -10.45
N TYR A 31 -2.45 1.87 -11.47
CA TYR A 31 -2.54 0.54 -12.09
C TYR A 31 -1.64 0.49 -13.33
N ASN A 32 -0.95 -0.63 -13.52
CA ASN A 32 -0.15 -0.88 -14.70
C ASN A 32 -1.02 -1.44 -15.85
N LYS A 33 -0.39 -1.77 -17.00
CA LYS A 33 -1.10 -2.31 -18.17
C LYS A 33 -1.74 -3.69 -17.95
N ASN A 34 -1.28 -4.43 -16.94
CA ASN A 34 -1.81 -5.73 -16.56
C ASN A 34 -2.92 -5.62 -15.50
N ASN A 35 -3.32 -4.39 -15.14
CA ASN A 35 -4.27 -4.10 -14.09
C ASN A 35 -3.78 -4.49 -12.67
N ASP A 36 -2.46 -4.64 -12.50
CA ASP A 36 -1.85 -4.77 -11.18
C ASP A 36 -1.62 -3.40 -10.57
N ILE A 37 -1.69 -3.33 -9.25
CA ILE A 37 -1.34 -2.13 -8.51
C ILE A 37 0.19 -1.94 -8.49
N GLU A 38 0.65 -0.76 -8.89
CA GLU A 38 2.05 -0.35 -8.87
C GLU A 38 2.22 0.76 -7.84
N ILE A 39 3.15 0.55 -6.92
CA ILE A 39 3.59 1.53 -5.94
C ILE A 39 4.90 2.14 -6.41
N THR A 40 5.03 3.45 -6.31
CA THR A 40 6.30 4.15 -6.47
C THR A 40 6.64 4.89 -5.19
N VAL A 41 7.83 4.64 -4.65
CA VAL A 41 8.39 5.33 -3.49
C VAL A 41 9.72 5.93 -3.88
N ASP A 42 9.83 7.26 -3.85
CA ASP A 42 11.07 8.00 -4.16
C ASP A 42 11.75 7.57 -5.48
N GLY A 43 10.91 7.30 -6.50
CA GLY A 43 11.36 6.90 -7.84
C GLY A 43 11.56 5.41 -8.05
N TYR A 44 11.47 4.58 -6.99
CA TYR A 44 11.49 3.13 -7.12
C TYR A 44 10.07 2.57 -7.26
N THR A 45 9.79 1.90 -8.38
CA THR A 45 8.47 1.33 -8.70
C THR A 45 8.47 -0.19 -8.56
N PHE A 46 7.45 -0.73 -7.91
CA PHE A 46 7.25 -2.17 -7.74
C PHE A 46 5.77 -2.54 -7.60
N VAL A 47 5.46 -3.80 -7.84
CA VAL A 47 4.14 -4.39 -7.54
C VAL A 47 4.22 -4.99 -6.13
N PRO A 48 3.46 -4.47 -5.14
CA PRO A 48 3.47 -5.02 -3.79
C PRO A 48 2.75 -6.38 -3.74
N ASP A 49 3.20 -7.25 -2.86
CA ASP A 49 2.52 -8.50 -2.50
C ASP A 49 1.76 -8.35 -1.18
N LEU A 50 1.03 -9.41 -0.80
CA LEU A 50 0.24 -9.40 0.44
C LEU A 50 1.10 -9.25 1.70
N GLN A 51 2.34 -9.73 1.68
CA GLN A 51 3.25 -9.60 2.81
C GLN A 51 3.65 -8.14 3.01
N PHE A 52 4.11 -7.47 1.94
CA PHE A 52 4.45 -6.06 1.95
C PHE A 52 3.27 -5.21 2.47
N MET A 53 2.06 -5.48 1.99
CA MET A 53 0.86 -4.78 2.43
C MET A 53 0.61 -4.98 3.93
N ASN A 54 0.77 -6.20 4.42
CA ASN A 54 0.62 -6.52 5.84
C ASN A 54 1.81 -6.11 6.72
N GLU A 55 2.89 -5.57 6.16
CA GLU A 55 4.04 -5.07 6.92
C GLU A 55 4.17 -3.55 6.85
N HIS A 56 3.56 -2.90 5.86
CA HIS A 56 3.82 -1.49 5.57
C HIS A 56 2.60 -0.65 5.23
N ALA A 57 1.42 -1.24 4.94
CA ALA A 57 0.26 -0.47 4.51
C ALA A 57 -0.75 -0.20 5.64
N VAL A 58 -1.27 1.03 5.65
CA VAL A 58 -2.31 1.52 6.56
C VAL A 58 -3.57 1.84 5.77
N CYS A 59 -4.73 1.37 6.22
CA CYS A 59 -6.01 1.67 5.58
C CYS A 59 -6.35 3.15 5.76
N ARG A 60 -6.52 3.90 4.66
CA ARG A 60 -6.93 5.32 4.69
C ARG A 60 -8.30 5.55 5.28
N TYR A 61 -9.18 4.55 5.22
CA TYR A 61 -10.57 4.70 5.63
C TYR A 61 -10.75 4.47 7.14
N CYS A 62 -10.21 3.37 7.68
CA CYS A 62 -10.41 3.00 9.08
C CYS A 62 -9.14 3.06 9.94
N GLY A 63 -7.99 3.44 9.37
CA GLY A 63 -6.72 3.57 10.09
C GLY A 63 -6.09 2.24 10.52
N GLN A 64 -6.70 1.10 10.19
CA GLN A 64 -6.16 -0.21 10.54
C GLN A 64 -4.86 -0.51 9.79
N ILE A 65 -3.95 -1.15 10.49
CA ILE A 65 -2.59 -1.43 10.05
C ILE A 65 -2.47 -2.96 9.93
N TYR A 66 -1.74 -3.45 8.93
CA TYR A 66 -1.41 -4.89 8.81
C TYR A 66 -2.64 -5.81 8.66
N MET A 67 -3.68 -5.35 7.96
CA MET A 67 -4.98 -6.03 7.85
C MET A 67 -5.48 -6.04 6.40
N TRP A 68 -4.75 -6.73 5.53
CA TRP A 68 -5.04 -6.83 4.10
C TRP A 68 -5.29 -8.27 3.66
N ASP A 69 -6.14 -8.42 2.65
CA ASP A 69 -6.34 -9.66 1.89
C ASP A 69 -6.38 -9.35 0.39
N TYR A 70 -6.32 -10.39 -0.44
CA TYR A 70 -6.71 -10.27 -1.84
C TYR A 70 -8.24 -10.21 -1.95
N GLU A 71 -8.74 -9.48 -2.95
CA GLU A 71 -10.13 -9.61 -3.41
C GLU A 71 -10.37 -10.96 -4.10
#